data_AF-A0A5T8NG10-F1
#
_entry.id   AF-A0A5T8NG10-F1
#
_cell.length_a   1.000
_cell.length_b   1.000
_cell.length_c   1.000
_cell.angle_alpha   90.00
_cell.angle_beta   90.00
_cell.angle_gamma   90.00
#
_symmetry.space_group_name_H-M   'P 1'
#
loop_
_entity.id
_entity.type
_entity.pdbx_description
1 polymer ?
#
loop_
_entity_poly.entity_id
_entity_poly.type
_entity_poly.pdbx_seq_one_letter_code
_entity_poly.pdbx_strand_id
1 'polypeptide(L)'
;NYTLDGASITGTAADGSGIAVNGTLTVNNGTVVKGLATGGGNGVTVSGDLVTDSGDGISITGTAFSGDGVKVDGDTTLTNAMLNGSADSGNGVNIAGNLTTDSATQVSGHAASGTGVNLGAALTGASVKGSSDTGTGVQLADNAVVTEAVLNGTSASGDGVTFTGNVKMDDTSAAKLNASSTSGTGLKLADNANVSIQTITKVTQEKKDSDGNPVLDADGNPETETITTQAPVTTPVTLTGTSEQGSGIATEGNVSISGIVLNGSTTADTGTGVSLGGNLTIADDISGVTAGATGNGTALVVNNASIHSDGYTDSGKDFVINASVSGNGTAIKTQGSSQLDEVVLNGNATGGGTAVELGGQVSGANITGTSDSGTAVRVTDGAGVDGSAVKGHSDSGTGLQVSGNASLNNSDLSGTTQTGTGAAVTGSLTADTSSQVTGSATQDGGTGVTVDGSVTGATVTGDATSGDAVRIADGSQFTGADI
;
A
#
# COMPACT_ATOMS: atom_id res chain seq x y z
N ASN A 1 -37.45 17.61 -7.54
CA ASN A 1 -36.83 18.57 -6.61
C ASN A 1 -37.70 18.69 -5.39
N TYR A 2 -37.17 18.28 -4.25
CA TYR A 2 -37.83 18.31 -2.94
C TYR A 2 -36.98 19.16 -2.00
N THR A 3 -37.60 19.92 -1.10
CA THR A 3 -36.88 20.75 -0.12
C THR A 3 -37.39 20.41 1.28
N LEU A 4 -36.46 20.12 2.18
CA LEU A 4 -36.70 19.92 3.59
C LEU A 4 -35.97 21.01 4.37
N ASP A 5 -36.69 21.69 5.25
CA ASP A 5 -36.21 22.85 5.98
C ASP A 5 -36.69 22.74 7.43
N GLY A 6 -35.74 22.57 8.36
CA GLY A 6 -36.03 22.32 9.78
C GLY A 6 -36.87 21.07 10.06
N ALA A 7 -36.93 20.14 9.11
CA ALA A 7 -37.81 18.97 9.20
C ALA A 7 -37.14 17.82 9.97
N SER A 8 -37.96 17.01 10.65
CA SER A 8 -37.53 15.73 11.22
C SER A 8 -38.35 14.62 10.58
N ILE A 9 -37.70 13.75 9.81
CA ILE A 9 -38.35 12.67 9.05
C ILE A 9 -37.78 11.35 9.51
N THR A 10 -38.66 10.41 9.84
CA THR A 10 -38.30 9.03 10.14
C THR A 10 -39.08 8.07 9.24
N GLY A 11 -38.44 7.00 8.81
CA GLY A 11 -39.06 5.99 7.96
C GLY A 11 -38.49 4.60 8.22
N THR A 12 -39.36 3.59 8.23
CA THR A 12 -38.98 2.19 8.42
C THR A 12 -39.64 1.35 7.33
N ALA A 13 -38.85 0.50 6.68
CA ALA A 13 -39.32 -0.44 5.67
C ALA A 13 -38.86 -1.87 6.01
N ALA A 14 -39.75 -2.84 5.76
CA ALA A 14 -39.37 -4.26 5.82
C ALA A 14 -38.54 -4.61 4.59
N ASP A 15 -39.03 -4.29 3.39
CA ASP A 15 -38.29 -4.34 2.14
C ASP A 15 -38.45 -3.00 1.41
N GLY A 16 -37.43 -2.59 0.66
CA GLY A 16 -37.30 -1.26 0.07
C GLY A 16 -36.63 -0.27 1.03
N SER A 17 -36.55 1.00 0.60
CA SER A 17 -35.84 2.00 1.40
C SER A 17 -36.68 2.52 2.56
N GLY A 18 -36.07 2.68 3.73
CA GLY A 18 -36.72 3.32 4.89
C GLY A 18 -37.23 4.73 4.55
N ILE A 19 -36.42 5.48 3.80
CA ILE A 19 -36.81 6.74 3.13
C ILE A 19 -36.27 6.72 1.70
N ALA A 20 -37.12 7.01 0.71
CA ALA A 20 -36.73 7.15 -0.70
C ALA A 20 -37.16 8.50 -1.26
N VAL A 21 -36.21 9.21 -1.90
CA VAL A 21 -36.47 10.45 -2.64
C VAL A 21 -36.09 10.24 -4.10
N ASN A 22 -37.11 10.17 -4.95
CA ASN A 22 -36.96 9.93 -6.39
C ASN A 22 -36.71 11.26 -7.15
N GLY A 23 -35.58 11.90 -6.87
CA GLY A 23 -35.12 13.14 -7.50
C GLY A 23 -34.19 13.94 -6.60
N THR A 24 -33.85 15.17 -7.01
CA THR A 24 -33.00 16.08 -6.22
C THR A 24 -33.65 16.45 -4.90
N LEU A 25 -32.88 16.39 -3.82
CA LEU A 25 -33.25 16.71 -2.45
C LEU A 25 -32.38 17.85 -1.90
N THR A 26 -33.01 18.97 -1.55
CA THR A 26 -32.39 20.04 -0.76
C THR A 26 -32.73 19.87 0.72
N VAL A 27 -31.74 19.89 1.60
CA VAL A 27 -31.89 19.78 3.07
C VAL A 27 -31.25 20.99 3.76
N ASN A 28 -32.00 21.68 4.62
CA ASN A 28 -31.57 22.94 5.24
C ASN A 28 -31.92 23.04 6.73
N ASN A 29 -31.32 24.02 7.41
CA ASN A 29 -31.70 24.53 8.73
C ASN A 29 -31.94 23.44 9.80
N GLY A 30 -30.97 22.56 10.04
CA GLY A 30 -31.08 21.54 11.10
C GLY A 30 -31.94 20.34 10.73
N THR A 31 -32.27 20.14 9.44
CA THR A 31 -33.06 18.99 8.99
C THR A 31 -32.43 17.67 9.42
N VAL A 32 -33.26 16.77 9.96
CA VAL A 32 -32.91 15.41 10.36
C VAL A 32 -33.70 14.39 9.54
N VAL A 33 -33.01 13.47 8.88
CA VAL A 33 -33.60 12.37 8.09
C VAL A 33 -33.10 11.05 8.66
N LYS A 34 -34.00 10.16 9.09
CA LYS A 34 -33.63 8.84 9.64
C LYS A 34 -34.39 7.70 8.97
N GLY A 35 -33.69 6.89 8.19
CA GLY A 35 -34.26 5.73 7.50
C GLY A 35 -33.76 4.40 8.04
N LEU A 36 -34.65 3.41 8.19
CA LEU A 36 -34.34 2.04 8.61
C LEU A 36 -34.94 1.03 7.62
N ALA A 37 -34.11 0.16 7.04
CA ALA A 37 -34.54 -1.01 6.27
C ALA A 37 -34.18 -2.29 7.05
N THR A 38 -35.18 -3.09 7.44
CA THR A 38 -34.97 -4.29 8.27
C THR A 38 -34.81 -5.58 7.47
N GLY A 39 -35.14 -5.57 6.18
CA GLY A 39 -34.95 -6.67 5.22
C GLY A 39 -34.11 -6.17 4.04
N GLY A 40 -34.55 -6.42 2.80
CA GLY A 40 -33.80 -6.01 1.61
C GLY A 40 -34.10 -4.56 1.21
N GLY A 41 -33.11 -3.66 1.22
CA GLY A 41 -33.26 -2.27 0.82
C GLY A 41 -32.28 -1.33 1.54
N ASN A 42 -32.39 -0.03 1.26
CA ASN A 42 -31.47 0.97 1.81
C ASN A 42 -32.07 1.68 3.03
N GLY A 43 -31.27 2.20 3.95
CA GLY A 43 -31.78 3.06 5.02
C GLY A 43 -32.41 4.33 4.44
N VAL A 44 -31.59 5.13 3.75
CA VAL A 44 -32.00 6.34 3.02
C VAL A 44 -31.53 6.24 1.57
N THR A 45 -32.40 6.59 0.61
CA THR A 45 -32.04 6.68 -0.81
C THR A 45 -32.42 8.04 -1.38
N VAL A 46 -31.47 8.68 -2.05
CA VAL A 46 -31.69 9.86 -2.90
C VAL A 46 -31.25 9.50 -4.32
N SER A 47 -32.21 9.38 -5.24
CA SER A 47 -31.92 8.96 -6.63
C SER A 47 -31.43 10.10 -7.53
N GLY A 48 -31.49 11.34 -7.06
CA GLY A 48 -30.89 12.50 -7.72
C GLY A 48 -29.84 13.17 -6.82
N ASP A 49 -29.65 14.47 -7.00
CA ASP A 49 -28.66 15.23 -6.25
C ASP A 49 -29.09 15.47 -4.79
N LEU A 50 -28.12 15.58 -3.89
CA LEU A 50 -28.33 15.94 -2.49
C LEU A 50 -27.63 17.27 -2.20
N VAL A 51 -28.37 18.30 -1.81
CA VAL A 51 -27.85 19.68 -1.70
C VAL A 51 -28.21 20.31 -0.36
N THR A 52 -27.30 21.09 0.21
CA THR A 52 -27.60 22.09 1.25
C THR A 52 -27.43 23.49 0.67
N ASP A 53 -28.44 24.35 0.84
CA ASP A 53 -28.40 25.74 0.37
C ASP A 53 -28.16 26.75 1.52
N SER A 54 -28.58 26.42 2.75
CA SER A 54 -28.44 27.32 3.92
C SER A 54 -28.68 26.60 5.26
N GLY A 55 -28.09 27.09 6.36
CA GLY A 55 -28.59 26.83 7.71
C GLY A 55 -27.65 26.17 8.73
N ASP A 56 -28.24 25.75 9.85
CA ASP A 56 -27.59 25.20 11.06
C ASP A 56 -27.11 23.73 10.94
N GLY A 57 -26.54 23.37 9.78
CA GLY A 57 -26.11 21.99 9.48
C GLY A 57 -27.28 21.00 9.29
N ILE A 58 -27.00 19.80 8.81
CA ILE A 58 -28.02 18.76 8.58
C ILE A 58 -27.54 17.39 9.06
N SER A 59 -28.47 16.48 9.37
CA SER A 59 -28.15 15.10 9.74
C SER A 59 -28.99 14.10 8.96
N ILE A 60 -28.34 13.24 8.19
CA ILE A 60 -28.97 12.12 7.49
C ILE A 60 -28.39 10.84 8.06
N THR A 61 -29.24 10.00 8.63
CA THR A 61 -28.88 8.69 9.19
C THR A 61 -29.64 7.59 8.50
N GLY A 62 -28.94 6.59 7.98
CA GLY A 62 -29.54 5.45 7.33
C GLY A 62 -28.99 4.14 7.87
N THR A 63 -29.88 3.18 8.15
CA THR A 63 -29.51 1.84 8.60
C THR A 63 -30.18 0.79 7.72
N ALA A 64 -29.40 -0.17 7.22
CA ALA A 64 -29.87 -1.26 6.38
C ALA A 64 -29.38 -2.62 6.90
N PHE A 65 -30.23 -3.65 6.87
CA PHE A 65 -29.78 -5.03 7.11
C PHE A 65 -29.14 -5.62 5.84
N SER A 66 -29.72 -5.34 4.68
CA SER A 66 -29.12 -5.71 3.39
C SER A 66 -29.38 -4.64 2.33
N GLY A 67 -28.32 -3.96 1.90
CA GLY A 67 -28.35 -2.77 1.07
C GLY A 67 -27.45 -1.67 1.64
N ASP A 68 -27.61 -0.44 1.17
CA ASP A 68 -26.79 0.68 1.64
C ASP A 68 -27.46 1.40 2.82
N GLY A 69 -26.69 1.76 3.85
CA GLY A 69 -27.19 2.59 4.94
C GLY A 69 -27.71 3.93 4.38
N VAL A 70 -26.85 4.68 3.70
CA VAL A 70 -27.23 5.87 2.92
C VAL A 70 -26.74 5.71 1.50
N LYS A 71 -27.64 5.87 0.51
CA LYS A 71 -27.33 5.84 -0.92
C LYS A 71 -27.70 7.16 -1.59
N VAL A 72 -26.75 7.76 -2.29
CA VAL A 72 -26.97 8.93 -3.14
C VAL A 72 -26.45 8.64 -4.54
N ASP A 73 -27.36 8.67 -5.53
CA ASP A 73 -27.02 8.35 -6.92
C ASP A 73 -26.52 9.56 -7.72
N GLY A 74 -26.96 10.77 -7.36
CA GLY A 74 -26.54 12.02 -8.00
C GLY A 74 -25.37 12.71 -7.32
N ASP A 75 -25.11 13.95 -7.74
CA ASP A 75 -24.08 14.79 -7.15
C ASP A 75 -24.53 15.28 -5.76
N THR A 76 -23.58 15.39 -4.84
CA THR A 76 -23.83 15.75 -3.44
C THR A 76 -23.05 17.00 -3.09
N THR A 77 -23.75 18.09 -2.75
CA THR A 77 -23.16 19.35 -2.29
C THR A 77 -23.60 19.66 -0.86
N LEU A 78 -22.71 19.54 0.11
CA LEU A 78 -23.07 19.63 1.53
C LEU A 78 -22.22 20.66 2.31
N THR A 79 -22.87 21.41 3.18
CA THR A 79 -22.24 22.36 4.11
C THR A 79 -22.65 22.00 5.52
N ASN A 80 -21.68 21.91 6.43
CA ASN A 80 -21.91 21.58 7.85
C ASN A 80 -22.82 20.34 8.05
N ALA A 81 -22.65 19.31 7.22
CA ALA A 81 -23.53 18.15 7.20
C ALA A 81 -22.95 16.94 7.94
N MET A 82 -23.84 16.07 8.44
CA MET A 82 -23.50 14.76 8.97
C MET A 82 -24.26 13.69 8.19
N LEU A 83 -23.52 12.87 7.44
CA LEU A 83 -24.05 11.73 6.69
C LEU A 83 -23.60 10.43 7.37
N ASN A 84 -24.52 9.74 8.03
CA ASN A 84 -24.24 8.54 8.82
C ASN A 84 -24.95 7.32 8.24
N GLY A 85 -24.18 6.33 7.82
CA GLY A 85 -24.71 5.11 7.21
C GLY A 85 -24.22 3.85 7.92
N SER A 86 -25.12 2.90 8.16
CA SER A 86 -24.79 1.60 8.73
C SER A 86 -25.45 0.49 7.91
N ALA A 87 -24.70 -0.55 7.55
CA ALA A 87 -25.21 -1.71 6.85
C ALA A 87 -24.68 -3.02 7.45
N ASP A 88 -25.49 -4.07 7.56
CA ASP A 88 -24.96 -5.40 7.89
C ASP A 88 -24.34 -6.05 6.64
N SER A 89 -24.99 -5.90 5.48
CA SER A 89 -24.44 -6.24 4.17
C SER A 89 -24.69 -5.13 3.16
N GLY A 90 -23.68 -4.73 2.38
CA GLY A 90 -23.73 -3.57 1.48
C GLY A 90 -22.80 -2.44 1.96
N ASN A 91 -23.07 -1.20 1.55
CA ASN A 91 -22.23 -0.07 1.97
C ASN A 91 -22.83 0.66 3.17
N GLY A 92 -22.01 1.14 4.10
CA GLY A 92 -22.47 2.08 5.12
C GLY A 92 -23.00 3.34 4.45
N VAL A 93 -22.13 4.04 3.73
CA VAL A 93 -22.49 5.17 2.85
C VAL A 93 -22.00 4.88 1.42
N ASN A 94 -22.87 5.09 0.44
CA ASN A 94 -22.57 4.95 -0.98
C ASN A 94 -22.93 6.25 -1.71
N ILE A 95 -21.92 6.93 -2.25
CA ILE A 95 -22.09 8.14 -3.06
C ILE A 95 -21.54 7.85 -4.45
N ALA A 96 -22.44 7.75 -5.42
CA ALA A 96 -22.08 7.43 -6.81
C ALA A 96 -21.66 8.67 -7.61
N GLY A 97 -22.27 9.84 -7.33
CA GLY A 97 -21.90 11.12 -7.93
C GLY A 97 -20.76 11.82 -7.20
N ASN A 98 -20.45 13.05 -7.61
CA ASN A 98 -19.42 13.86 -6.99
C ASN A 98 -19.85 14.31 -5.60
N LEU A 99 -18.94 14.31 -4.63
CA LEU A 99 -19.15 14.85 -3.29
C LEU A 99 -18.35 16.15 -3.13
N THR A 100 -19.03 17.29 -3.07
CA THR A 100 -18.43 18.60 -2.81
C THR A 100 -18.91 19.13 -1.47
N THR A 101 -17.99 19.38 -0.54
CA THR A 101 -18.36 19.82 0.79
C THR A 101 -17.40 20.85 1.37
N ASP A 102 -17.80 21.47 2.48
CA ASP A 102 -16.88 22.18 3.35
C ASP A 102 -16.04 21.21 4.21
N SER A 103 -15.10 21.76 4.98
CA SER A 103 -14.28 20.99 5.92
C SER A 103 -15.02 20.57 7.19
N ALA A 104 -16.22 21.11 7.44
CA ALA A 104 -17.03 20.78 8.63
C ALA A 104 -17.90 19.54 8.40
N THR A 105 -18.19 19.21 7.14
CA THR A 105 -19.00 18.05 6.77
C THR A 105 -18.31 16.74 7.13
N GLN A 106 -19.08 15.83 7.71
CA GLN A 106 -18.66 14.49 8.13
C GLN A 106 -19.46 13.43 7.38
N VAL A 107 -18.76 12.48 6.77
CA VAL A 107 -19.35 11.29 6.15
C VAL A 107 -18.84 10.08 6.91
N SER A 108 -19.73 9.41 7.65
CA SER A 108 -19.40 8.25 8.47
C SER A 108 -20.19 7.03 8.02
N GLY A 109 -19.47 5.99 7.61
CA GLY A 109 -20.04 4.74 7.15
C GLY A 109 -19.51 3.52 7.90
N HIS A 110 -20.41 2.62 8.28
CA HIS A 110 -20.08 1.33 8.86
C HIS A 110 -20.75 0.20 8.08
N ALA A 111 -20.00 -0.86 7.76
CA ALA A 111 -20.55 -2.08 7.15
C ALA A 111 -20.02 -3.34 7.84
N ALA A 112 -20.88 -4.24 8.34
CA ALA A 112 -20.39 -5.52 8.89
C ALA A 112 -19.75 -6.39 7.79
N SER A 113 -20.41 -6.49 6.63
CA SER A 113 -19.90 -7.16 5.43
C SER A 113 -20.11 -6.31 4.18
N GLY A 114 -19.10 -5.52 3.82
CA GLY A 114 -19.13 -4.64 2.64
C GLY A 114 -18.22 -3.42 2.81
N THR A 115 -18.56 -2.28 2.23
CA THR A 115 -17.71 -1.08 2.30
C THR A 115 -18.26 -0.10 3.33
N GLY A 116 -17.45 0.40 4.25
CA GLY A 116 -17.87 1.47 5.16
C GLY A 116 -18.34 2.68 4.38
N VAL A 117 -17.45 3.27 3.56
CA VAL A 117 -17.80 4.35 2.63
C VAL A 117 -17.29 4.05 1.22
N ASN A 118 -18.17 4.08 0.23
CA ASN A 118 -17.83 3.96 -1.19
C ASN A 118 -17.89 5.33 -1.89
N LEU A 119 -16.80 5.71 -2.55
CA LEU A 119 -16.68 6.96 -3.33
C LEU A 119 -16.29 6.62 -4.78
N GLY A 120 -17.27 6.69 -5.68
CA GLY A 120 -17.09 6.36 -7.11
C GLY A 120 -16.67 7.53 -8.01
N ALA A 121 -16.64 8.76 -7.49
CA ALA A 121 -16.39 9.96 -8.28
C ALA A 121 -15.51 10.98 -7.52
N ALA A 122 -15.54 12.26 -7.90
CA ALA A 122 -14.73 13.28 -7.26
C ALA A 122 -15.20 13.57 -5.83
N LEU A 123 -14.24 13.82 -4.93
CA LEU A 123 -14.43 14.30 -3.57
C LEU A 123 -13.66 15.62 -3.40
N THR A 124 -14.36 16.68 -2.99
CA THR A 124 -13.74 17.93 -2.54
C THR A 124 -14.22 18.24 -1.13
N GLY A 125 -13.31 18.28 -0.16
CA GLY A 125 -13.65 18.53 1.25
C GLY A 125 -13.98 17.26 2.04
N ALA A 126 -14.64 17.46 3.18
CA ALA A 126 -15.12 16.47 4.14
C ALA A 126 -14.07 15.74 5.00
N SER A 127 -14.52 15.33 6.17
CA SER A 127 -13.93 14.24 6.93
C SER A 127 -14.71 12.96 6.64
N VAL A 128 -14.09 12.02 5.94
CA VAL A 128 -14.67 10.73 5.58
C VAL A 128 -14.12 9.66 6.53
N LYS A 129 -15.02 8.92 7.17
CA LYS A 129 -14.70 7.81 8.05
C LYS A 129 -15.48 6.56 7.63
N GLY A 130 -14.77 5.60 7.05
CA GLY A 130 -15.32 4.32 6.68
C GLY A 130 -14.78 3.20 7.57
N SER A 131 -15.67 2.38 8.09
CA SER A 131 -15.32 1.21 8.89
C SER A 131 -16.02 -0.05 8.37
N SER A 132 -15.32 -1.19 8.39
CA SER A 132 -15.94 -2.48 8.15
C SER A 132 -15.43 -3.59 9.07
N ASP A 133 -16.24 -4.60 9.35
CA ASP A 133 -15.76 -5.76 10.11
C ASP A 133 -14.99 -6.73 9.19
N THR A 134 -15.49 -6.96 7.97
CA THR A 134 -14.94 -7.97 7.04
C THR A 134 -14.65 -7.47 5.63
N GLY A 135 -15.11 -6.28 5.26
CA GLY A 135 -14.89 -5.69 3.94
C GLY A 135 -13.97 -4.48 3.99
N THR A 136 -14.22 -3.51 3.11
CA THR A 136 -13.37 -2.33 2.95
C THR A 136 -13.83 -1.20 3.87
N GLY A 137 -12.92 -0.49 4.54
CA GLY A 137 -13.27 0.73 5.29
C GLY A 137 -13.72 1.84 4.34
N VAL A 138 -12.80 2.33 3.50
CA VAL A 138 -13.08 3.32 2.44
C VAL A 138 -12.61 2.81 1.08
N GLN A 139 -13.46 2.88 0.07
CA GLN A 139 -13.11 2.55 -1.32
C GLN A 139 -13.06 3.84 -2.16
N LEU A 140 -11.95 4.04 -2.88
CA LEU A 140 -11.86 4.98 -4.01
C LEU A 140 -11.74 4.16 -5.29
N ALA A 141 -12.61 4.42 -6.28
CA ALA A 141 -12.69 3.63 -7.50
C ALA A 141 -12.77 4.49 -8.77
N ASP A 142 -12.66 3.82 -9.92
CA ASP A 142 -12.91 4.34 -11.27
C ASP A 142 -12.06 5.54 -11.70
N ASN A 143 -12.47 6.76 -11.36
CA ASN A 143 -11.79 8.01 -11.71
C ASN A 143 -11.86 9.00 -10.54
N ALA A 144 -11.78 8.50 -9.31
CA ALA A 144 -11.87 9.32 -8.11
C ALA A 144 -10.81 10.43 -8.10
N VAL A 145 -11.26 11.67 -7.92
CA VAL A 145 -10.41 12.85 -7.73
C VAL A 145 -10.66 13.39 -6.33
N VAL A 146 -9.70 13.22 -5.41
CA VAL A 146 -9.85 13.60 -4.00
C VAL A 146 -9.04 14.85 -3.69
N THR A 147 -9.71 15.89 -3.20
CA THR A 147 -9.08 17.16 -2.83
C THR A 147 -9.61 17.67 -1.51
N GLU A 148 -8.77 18.36 -0.74
CA GLU A 148 -9.10 18.99 0.55
C GLU A 148 -9.81 18.07 1.57
N ALA A 149 -9.59 16.75 1.48
CA ALA A 149 -10.31 15.76 2.27
C ALA A 149 -9.45 15.17 3.40
N VAL A 150 -10.11 14.59 4.40
CA VAL A 150 -9.50 13.67 5.36
C VAL A 150 -10.13 12.30 5.19
N LEU A 151 -9.34 11.28 4.88
CA LEU A 151 -9.83 9.92 4.65
C LEU A 151 -9.36 8.99 5.75
N ASN A 152 -10.31 8.39 6.48
CA ASN A 152 -10.03 7.39 7.51
C ASN A 152 -10.76 6.09 7.16
N GLY A 153 -10.03 5.11 6.64
CA GLY A 153 -10.53 3.78 6.34
C GLY A 153 -9.97 2.74 7.31
N THR A 154 -10.86 2.05 8.01
CA THR A 154 -10.49 1.02 8.99
C THR A 154 -11.24 -0.28 8.72
N SER A 155 -10.60 -1.43 8.85
CA SER A 155 -11.29 -2.73 8.81
C SER A 155 -10.81 -3.70 9.89
N ALA A 156 -11.67 -4.58 10.40
CA ALA A 156 -11.21 -5.61 11.34
C ALA A 156 -10.51 -6.77 10.60
N SER A 157 -11.06 -7.23 9.48
CA SER A 157 -10.49 -8.36 8.73
C SER A 157 -10.43 -8.21 7.21
N GLY A 158 -10.96 -7.11 6.67
CA GLY A 158 -10.77 -6.73 5.28
C GLY A 158 -9.78 -5.58 5.13
N ASP A 159 -9.97 -4.75 4.11
CA ASP A 159 -9.03 -3.69 3.77
C ASP A 159 -9.42 -2.35 4.42
N GLY A 160 -8.47 -1.59 4.97
CA GLY A 160 -8.75 -0.29 5.56
C GLY A 160 -9.17 0.72 4.49
N VAL A 161 -8.29 0.96 3.53
CA VAL A 161 -8.57 1.73 2.31
C VAL A 161 -8.21 0.91 1.10
N THR A 162 -9.07 0.94 0.08
CA THR A 162 -8.80 0.30 -1.21
C THR A 162 -8.85 1.33 -2.34
N PHE A 163 -7.86 1.28 -3.21
CA PHE A 163 -7.81 2.02 -4.48
C PHE A 163 -7.99 1.05 -5.65
N THR A 164 -8.94 1.38 -6.53
CA THR A 164 -9.16 0.69 -7.81
C THR A 164 -9.32 1.71 -8.94
N GLY A 165 -9.01 1.33 -10.18
CA GLY A 165 -9.07 2.26 -11.32
C GLY A 165 -8.14 3.48 -11.17
N ASN A 166 -8.49 4.60 -11.81
CA ASN A 166 -7.71 5.82 -11.74
C ASN A 166 -8.07 6.61 -10.47
N VAL A 167 -7.08 6.86 -9.61
CA VAL A 167 -7.26 7.68 -8.41
C VAL A 167 -6.26 8.82 -8.45
N LYS A 168 -6.76 10.05 -8.33
CA LYS A 168 -5.94 11.24 -8.23
C LYS A 168 -6.21 11.94 -6.91
N MET A 169 -5.16 12.30 -6.17
CA MET A 169 -5.31 13.05 -4.93
C MET A 169 -4.45 14.31 -4.95
N ASP A 170 -4.87 15.32 -4.20
CA ASP A 170 -3.93 16.38 -3.82
C ASP A 170 -2.98 15.91 -2.71
N ASP A 171 -1.82 16.56 -2.64
CA ASP A 171 -0.79 16.28 -1.63
C ASP A 171 -1.30 16.40 -0.18
N THR A 172 -2.25 17.30 0.06
CA THR A 172 -2.84 17.55 1.37
C THR A 172 -3.76 16.41 1.84
N SER A 173 -4.58 15.87 0.95
CA SER A 173 -5.51 14.76 1.22
C SER A 173 -4.75 13.46 1.34
N ALA A 174 -3.76 13.25 0.47
CA ALA A 174 -2.87 12.10 0.52
C ALA A 174 -2.09 12.03 1.85
N ALA A 175 -1.57 13.16 2.33
CA ALA A 175 -0.89 13.23 3.62
C ALA A 175 -1.81 12.97 4.84
N LYS A 176 -3.13 13.11 4.66
CA LYS A 176 -4.16 12.88 5.69
C LYS A 176 -4.88 11.55 5.52
N LEU A 177 -4.45 10.71 4.59
CA LEU A 177 -4.97 9.36 4.42
C LEU A 177 -4.54 8.48 5.61
N ASN A 178 -5.52 7.89 6.28
CA ASN A 178 -5.31 6.90 7.32
C ASN A 178 -5.97 5.59 6.92
N ALA A 179 -5.15 4.57 6.67
CA ALA A 179 -5.56 3.27 6.19
C ALA A 179 -5.08 2.18 7.16
N SER A 180 -6.02 1.54 7.86
CA SER A 180 -5.68 0.53 8.86
C SER A 180 -6.55 -0.71 8.81
N SER A 181 -5.96 -1.86 9.18
CA SER A 181 -6.70 -3.10 9.37
C SER A 181 -6.19 -3.88 10.59
N THR A 182 -7.01 -4.73 11.19
CA THR A 182 -6.51 -5.67 12.23
C THR A 182 -5.91 -6.92 11.58
N SER A 183 -6.60 -7.61 10.66
CA SER A 183 -6.06 -8.83 10.02
C SER A 183 -6.07 -8.85 8.49
N GLY A 184 -6.61 -7.82 7.84
CA GLY A 184 -6.53 -7.65 6.38
C GLY A 184 -5.45 -6.64 5.97
N THR A 185 -5.67 -5.92 4.87
CA THR A 185 -4.70 -4.93 4.39
C THR A 185 -4.99 -3.55 4.96
N GLY A 186 -4.00 -2.79 5.42
CA GLY A 186 -4.20 -1.38 5.76
C GLY A 186 -4.62 -0.58 4.52
N LEU A 187 -3.73 -0.50 3.53
CA LEU A 187 -3.96 0.14 2.23
C LEU A 187 -3.77 -0.87 1.08
N LYS A 188 -4.81 -1.11 0.30
CA LYS A 188 -4.78 -2.00 -0.86
C LYS A 188 -4.85 -1.21 -2.16
N LEU A 189 -3.95 -1.49 -3.10
CA LEU A 189 -4.02 -1.03 -4.50
C LEU A 189 -4.30 -2.25 -5.38
N ALA A 190 -5.43 -2.27 -6.07
CA ALA A 190 -5.86 -3.44 -6.85
C ALA A 190 -6.62 -3.04 -8.13
N ASP A 191 -6.97 -4.03 -8.95
CA ASP A 191 -7.91 -3.89 -10.07
C ASP A 191 -7.59 -2.74 -11.04
N ASN A 192 -6.34 -2.68 -11.52
CA ASN A 192 -5.85 -1.63 -12.43
C ASN A 192 -5.74 -0.25 -11.75
N ALA A 193 -5.40 -0.23 -10.46
CA ALA A 193 -5.16 1.01 -9.72
C ALA A 193 -4.06 1.85 -10.39
N ASN A 194 -4.39 3.05 -10.83
CA ASN A 194 -3.46 4.06 -11.32
C ASN A 194 -3.55 5.29 -10.43
N VAL A 195 -2.62 5.41 -9.50
CA VAL A 195 -2.69 6.38 -8.40
C VAL A 195 -1.66 7.48 -8.61
N SER A 196 -2.10 8.74 -8.65
CA SER A 196 -1.22 9.89 -8.84
C SER A 196 -1.51 11.02 -7.86
N ILE A 197 -0.44 11.65 -7.37
CA ILE A 197 -0.52 12.80 -6.47
C ILE A 197 -0.11 14.08 -7.19
N GLN A 198 -0.89 15.14 -6.97
CA GLN A 198 -0.61 16.47 -7.54
C GLN A 198 -0.62 17.54 -6.47
N THR A 199 0.21 18.56 -6.66
CA THR A 199 0.09 19.79 -5.87
C THR A 199 -1.01 20.65 -6.48
N ILE A 200 -2.00 20.97 -5.65
CA ILE A 200 -3.07 21.91 -6.01
C ILE A 200 -2.79 23.22 -5.30
N THR A 201 -2.57 24.28 -6.07
CA THR A 201 -2.40 25.64 -5.52
C THR A 201 -3.62 26.48 -5.86
N LYS A 202 -4.28 27.00 -4.82
CA LYS A 202 -5.39 27.96 -4.92
C LYS A 202 -4.89 29.34 -4.50
N VAL A 203 -5.00 30.32 -5.40
CA VAL A 203 -4.67 31.73 -5.12
C VAL A 203 -5.93 32.56 -5.29
N THR A 204 -6.36 33.22 -4.22
CA THR A 204 -7.39 34.25 -4.29
C THR A 204 -6.74 35.56 -4.64
N GLN A 205 -7.18 36.16 -5.73
CA GLN A 205 -6.61 37.38 -6.29
C GLN A 205 -7.73 38.32 -6.75
N GLU A 206 -7.41 39.61 -6.92
CA GLU A 206 -8.34 40.54 -7.57
C GLU A 206 -8.59 40.08 -9.01
N LYS A 207 -9.86 39.96 -9.36
CA LYS A 207 -10.29 39.67 -10.71
C LYS A 207 -9.96 40.86 -11.60
N LYS A 208 -9.34 40.62 -12.75
CA LYS A 208 -8.93 41.69 -13.68
C LYS A 208 -9.73 41.65 -14.97
N ASP A 209 -10.06 42.82 -15.50
CA ASP A 209 -10.63 42.96 -16.85
C ASP A 209 -9.56 42.73 -17.95
N SER A 210 -9.97 42.82 -19.22
CA SER A 210 -9.05 42.63 -20.36
C SER A 210 -7.91 43.66 -20.42
N ASP A 211 -8.04 44.78 -19.71
CA ASP A 211 -7.07 45.86 -19.65
C ASP A 211 -6.19 45.77 -18.39
N GLY A 212 -6.43 44.78 -17.52
CA GLY A 212 -5.67 44.52 -16.31
C GLY A 212 -6.10 45.31 -15.07
N ASN A 213 -7.25 45.98 -15.11
CA ASN A 213 -7.81 46.73 -13.97
C ASN A 213 -8.68 45.82 -13.08
N PRO A 214 -8.78 46.08 -11.76
CA PRO A 214 -9.69 45.33 -10.89
C PRO A 214 -11.15 45.48 -11.34
N VAL A 215 -11.84 44.35 -11.47
CA VAL A 215 -13.30 44.31 -11.60
C VAL A 215 -13.91 44.69 -10.25
N LEU A 216 -14.91 45.57 -10.21
CA LEU A 216 -15.53 46.01 -8.95
C LEU A 216 -16.92 45.39 -8.78
N ASP A 217 -17.28 45.07 -7.54
CA ASP A 217 -18.62 44.62 -7.15
C ASP A 217 -19.63 45.78 -7.10
N ALA A 218 -20.88 45.49 -6.73
CA ALA A 218 -21.95 46.48 -6.62
C ALA A 218 -21.69 47.58 -5.56
N ASP A 219 -20.79 47.31 -4.60
CA ASP A 219 -20.40 48.22 -3.52
C ASP A 219 -19.11 48.99 -3.84
N GLY A 220 -18.48 48.74 -4.99
CA GLY A 220 -17.25 49.38 -5.45
C GLY A 220 -15.95 48.77 -4.91
N ASN A 221 -16.00 47.58 -4.30
CA ASN A 221 -14.82 46.85 -3.86
C ASN A 221 -14.29 45.95 -4.99
N PRO A 222 -12.98 45.67 -5.07
CA PRO A 222 -12.45 44.69 -6.01
C PRO A 222 -13.11 43.31 -5.83
N GLU A 223 -13.72 42.79 -6.89
CA GLU A 223 -14.10 41.40 -6.99
C GLU A 223 -12.84 40.53 -6.91
N THR A 224 -12.95 39.40 -6.23
CA THR A 224 -11.89 38.40 -6.19
C THR A 224 -12.25 37.18 -7.02
N GLU A 225 -11.24 36.52 -7.55
CA GLU A 225 -11.33 35.21 -8.19
C GLU A 225 -10.34 34.26 -7.54
N THR A 226 -10.66 32.96 -7.54
CA THR A 226 -9.73 31.92 -7.10
C THR A 226 -9.19 31.20 -8.32
N ILE A 227 -7.88 31.34 -8.56
CA ILE A 227 -7.18 30.58 -9.60
C ILE A 227 -6.67 29.28 -8.98
N THR A 228 -7.07 28.16 -9.58
CA THR A 228 -6.59 26.83 -9.20
C THR A 228 -5.62 26.32 -10.25
N THR A 229 -4.42 25.95 -9.82
CA THR A 229 -3.40 25.31 -10.67
C THR A 229 -3.08 23.92 -10.15
N GLN A 230 -2.73 23.02 -11.06
CA GLN A 230 -2.41 21.62 -10.76
C GLN A 230 -1.08 21.27 -11.43
N ALA A 231 -0.17 20.66 -10.68
CA ALA A 231 1.10 20.16 -11.18
C ALA A 231 1.45 18.83 -10.51
N PRO A 232 2.19 17.93 -11.17
CA PRO A 232 2.79 16.76 -10.52
C PRO A 232 3.64 17.20 -9.32
N VAL A 233 3.65 16.38 -8.26
CA VAL A 233 4.52 16.64 -7.11
C VAL A 233 5.99 16.46 -7.51
N THR A 234 6.88 17.28 -6.93
CA THR A 234 8.33 17.16 -7.10
C THR A 234 9.00 16.42 -5.94
N THR A 235 8.28 16.26 -4.83
CA THR A 235 8.67 15.48 -3.65
C THR A 235 7.56 14.45 -3.45
N PRO A 236 7.89 13.17 -3.27
CA PRO A 236 6.84 12.16 -3.15
C PRO A 236 6.07 12.34 -1.84
N VAL A 237 4.79 12.01 -1.88
CA VAL A 237 3.92 11.95 -0.70
C VAL A 237 3.89 10.52 -0.18
N THR A 238 4.08 10.36 1.12
CA THR A 238 4.03 9.04 1.75
C THR A 238 2.59 8.61 2.00
N LEU A 239 2.17 7.51 1.36
CA LEU A 239 0.92 6.83 1.70
C LEU A 239 1.23 5.71 2.68
N THR A 240 0.60 5.78 3.86
CA THR A 240 0.83 4.81 4.93
C THR A 240 -0.35 3.85 5.04
N GLY A 241 -0.04 2.55 5.12
CA GLY A 241 -0.99 1.51 5.46
C GLY A 241 -0.47 0.71 6.65
N THR A 242 -1.35 0.44 7.61
CA THR A 242 -1.00 -0.31 8.83
C THR A 242 -1.89 -1.53 8.99
N SER A 243 -1.30 -2.66 9.38
CA SER A 243 -2.07 -3.84 9.77
C SER A 243 -1.41 -4.52 10.96
N GLU A 244 -2.21 -4.99 11.91
CA GLU A 244 -1.69 -5.78 13.03
C GLU A 244 -1.20 -7.11 12.49
N GLN A 245 -2.10 -7.98 12.04
CA GLN A 245 -1.81 -9.36 11.65
C GLN A 245 -1.69 -9.57 10.14
N GLY A 246 -2.20 -8.65 9.32
CA GLY A 246 -2.22 -8.74 7.86
C GLY A 246 -1.09 -7.94 7.21
N SER A 247 -1.37 -7.32 6.05
CA SER A 247 -0.41 -6.48 5.33
C SER A 247 -0.64 -5.00 5.61
N GLY A 248 0.37 -4.21 5.93
CA GLY A 248 0.23 -2.76 6.00
C GLY A 248 -0.21 -2.18 4.65
N ILE A 249 0.52 -2.53 3.59
CA ILE A 249 0.18 -2.21 2.20
C ILE A 249 0.19 -3.47 1.35
N ALA A 250 -0.74 -3.59 0.40
CA ALA A 250 -0.70 -4.66 -0.61
C ALA A 250 -0.98 -4.12 -2.02
N THR A 251 -0.27 -4.67 -3.02
CA THR A 251 -0.56 -4.46 -4.45
C THR A 251 -1.01 -5.76 -5.10
N GLU A 252 -2.05 -5.70 -5.94
CA GLU A 252 -2.58 -6.84 -6.68
C GLU A 252 -3.05 -6.42 -8.09
N GLY A 253 -3.00 -7.34 -9.07
CA GLY A 253 -3.41 -7.03 -10.44
C GLY A 253 -2.41 -6.13 -11.15
N ASN A 254 -2.88 -5.09 -11.86
CA ASN A 254 -2.00 -4.07 -12.44
C ASN A 254 -2.08 -2.81 -11.57
N VAL A 255 -0.94 -2.29 -11.16
CA VAL A 255 -0.86 -1.09 -10.31
C VAL A 255 0.18 -0.15 -10.88
N SER A 256 -0.16 1.14 -10.98
CA SER A 256 0.75 2.21 -11.34
C SER A 256 0.71 3.28 -10.26
N ILE A 257 1.87 3.77 -9.83
CA ILE A 257 1.99 4.86 -8.86
C ILE A 257 2.86 6.00 -9.40
N SER A 258 2.48 7.23 -9.08
CA SER A 258 3.26 8.44 -9.37
C SER A 258 3.15 9.46 -8.24
N GLY A 259 4.28 10.01 -7.80
CA GLY A 259 4.38 10.99 -6.73
C GLY A 259 4.18 10.39 -5.33
N ILE A 260 4.36 9.07 -5.20
CA ILE A 260 3.98 8.28 -4.02
C ILE A 260 5.14 7.46 -3.49
N VAL A 261 5.39 7.52 -2.18
CA VAL A 261 6.11 6.46 -1.46
C VAL A 261 5.11 5.61 -0.70
N LEU A 262 5.03 4.32 -1.03
CA LEU A 262 4.28 3.34 -0.26
C LEU A 262 5.06 2.99 1.01
N ASN A 263 4.51 3.33 2.17
CA ASN A 263 5.14 3.06 3.47
C ASN A 263 4.28 2.12 4.31
N GLY A 264 4.60 0.83 4.27
CA GLY A 264 3.90 -0.19 5.03
C GLY A 264 4.73 -0.65 6.22
N SER A 265 4.10 -0.74 7.39
CA SER A 265 4.76 -1.24 8.60
C SER A 265 3.88 -2.19 9.38
N THR A 266 4.50 -3.19 10.01
CA THR A 266 3.84 -4.08 10.96
C THR A 266 4.60 -4.17 12.28
N THR A 267 3.85 -4.32 13.37
CA THR A 267 4.41 -4.56 14.71
C THR A 267 4.18 -5.99 15.19
N ALA A 268 3.37 -6.79 14.48
CA ALA A 268 3.05 -8.15 14.91
C ALA A 268 4.08 -9.18 14.44
N ASP A 269 4.02 -10.34 15.07
CA ASP A 269 4.91 -11.47 14.78
C ASP A 269 4.56 -12.19 13.47
N THR A 270 3.34 -12.03 12.96
CA THR A 270 2.87 -12.67 11.72
C THR A 270 2.52 -11.68 10.62
N GLY A 271 2.56 -10.38 10.91
CA GLY A 271 2.18 -9.35 9.96
C GLY A 271 3.20 -9.15 8.86
N THR A 272 2.77 -8.46 7.81
CA THR A 272 3.61 -8.00 6.70
C THR A 272 3.57 -6.48 6.62
N GLY A 273 4.69 -5.79 6.47
CA GLY A 273 4.70 -4.34 6.24
C GLY A 273 4.11 -3.99 4.88
N VAL A 274 4.75 -4.45 3.81
CA VAL A 274 4.34 -4.29 2.42
C VAL A 274 4.33 -5.65 1.71
N SER A 275 3.24 -5.98 1.01
CA SER A 275 3.14 -7.15 0.13
C SER A 275 2.97 -6.70 -1.31
N LEU A 276 4.02 -6.87 -2.13
CA LEU A 276 3.99 -6.56 -3.55
C LEU A 276 3.62 -7.81 -4.35
N GLY A 277 2.54 -7.73 -5.12
CA GLY A 277 2.11 -8.74 -6.07
C GLY A 277 1.55 -8.12 -7.35
N GLY A 278 1.36 -8.95 -8.37
CA GLY A 278 0.89 -8.50 -9.68
C GLY A 278 1.93 -7.67 -10.43
N ASN A 279 1.49 -6.81 -11.34
CA ASN A 279 2.34 -5.88 -12.08
C ASN A 279 2.34 -4.54 -11.36
N LEU A 280 3.49 -4.10 -10.86
CA LEU A 280 3.68 -2.78 -10.27
C LEU A 280 4.55 -1.93 -11.19
N THR A 281 4.02 -0.82 -11.67
CA THR A 281 4.74 0.19 -12.45
C THR A 281 5.03 1.41 -11.58
N ILE A 282 6.30 1.80 -11.54
CA ILE A 282 6.77 3.04 -10.93
C ILE A 282 6.89 4.08 -12.06
N ALA A 283 5.91 4.97 -12.17
CA ALA A 283 5.72 5.81 -13.36
C ALA A 283 6.61 7.08 -13.39
N ASP A 284 7.36 7.34 -12.34
CA ASP A 284 8.29 8.48 -12.23
C ASP A 284 9.55 8.10 -11.44
N ASP A 285 10.48 9.04 -11.29
CA ASP A 285 11.77 8.84 -10.64
C ASP A 285 11.81 9.28 -9.17
N ILE A 286 10.63 9.48 -8.56
CA ILE A 286 10.47 9.88 -7.15
C ILE A 286 9.62 8.90 -6.34
N SER A 287 8.79 8.09 -7.01
CA SER A 287 7.94 7.09 -6.37
C SER A 287 8.75 5.94 -5.78
N GLY A 288 8.30 5.41 -4.65
CA GLY A 288 9.09 4.47 -3.86
C GLY A 288 8.28 3.47 -3.08
N VAL A 289 8.99 2.47 -2.54
CA VAL A 289 8.46 1.54 -1.55
C VAL A 289 9.42 1.53 -0.36
N THR A 290 8.88 1.70 0.84
CA THR A 290 9.60 1.53 2.11
C THR A 290 8.79 0.59 2.99
N ALA A 291 9.47 -0.38 3.58
CA ALA A 291 8.81 -1.40 4.38
C ALA A 291 9.50 -1.59 5.74
N GLY A 292 8.71 -1.75 6.80
CA GLY A 292 9.22 -1.92 8.16
C GLY A 292 8.53 -3.03 8.94
N ALA A 293 9.30 -3.75 9.77
CA ALA A 293 8.76 -4.65 10.78
C ALA A 293 9.50 -4.48 12.11
N THR A 294 8.79 -4.21 13.20
CA THR A 294 9.42 -4.12 14.53
C THR A 294 9.26 -5.41 15.36
N GLY A 295 8.25 -6.23 15.04
CA GLY A 295 8.05 -7.56 15.61
C GLY A 295 8.81 -8.66 14.86
N ASN A 296 8.37 -9.91 14.99
CA ASN A 296 8.95 -11.04 14.25
C ASN A 296 8.33 -11.24 12.84
N GLY A 297 7.49 -10.32 12.38
CA GLY A 297 6.86 -10.34 11.06
C GLY A 297 7.83 -10.13 9.90
N THR A 298 7.27 -9.95 8.69
CA THR A 298 8.05 -9.67 7.48
C THR A 298 7.89 -8.21 7.08
N ALA A 299 8.97 -7.47 6.82
CA ALA A 299 8.82 -6.08 6.40
C ALA A 299 8.27 -6.01 4.96
N LEU A 300 8.94 -6.65 4.00
CA LEU A 300 8.53 -6.71 2.60
C LEU A 300 8.34 -8.15 2.13
N VAL A 301 7.20 -8.46 1.53
CA VAL A 301 6.97 -9.68 0.76
C VAL A 301 6.84 -9.31 -0.72
N VAL A 302 7.59 -9.99 -1.58
CA VAL A 302 7.47 -9.91 -3.05
C VAL A 302 6.95 -11.26 -3.53
N ASN A 303 5.71 -11.31 -4.01
CA ASN A 303 5.00 -12.55 -4.30
C ASN A 303 4.32 -12.52 -5.66
N ASN A 304 4.88 -13.25 -6.63
CA ASN A 304 4.41 -13.23 -8.02
C ASN A 304 4.32 -11.79 -8.56
N ALA A 305 5.35 -10.99 -8.30
CA ALA A 305 5.39 -9.59 -8.68
C ALA A 305 6.23 -9.38 -9.94
N SER A 306 5.73 -8.58 -10.87
CA SER A 306 6.53 -7.99 -11.95
C SER A 306 6.67 -6.50 -11.66
N ILE A 307 7.85 -6.07 -11.23
CA ILE A 307 8.10 -4.67 -10.86
C ILE A 307 8.84 -3.98 -12.00
N HIS A 308 8.13 -3.07 -12.66
CA HIS A 308 8.62 -2.25 -13.76
C HIS A 308 8.98 -0.88 -13.22
N SER A 309 10.26 -0.52 -13.32
CA SER A 309 10.80 0.72 -12.78
C SER A 309 11.03 1.78 -13.86
N ASP A 310 10.15 1.82 -14.87
CA ASP A 310 10.27 2.64 -16.09
C ASP A 310 10.75 4.08 -15.81
N GLY A 311 10.13 4.78 -14.86
CA GLY A 311 10.52 6.16 -14.52
C GLY A 311 11.96 6.30 -14.00
N TYR A 312 12.48 5.30 -13.31
CA TYR A 312 13.87 5.24 -12.87
C TYR A 312 14.82 4.87 -14.01
N THR A 313 14.47 3.87 -14.82
CA THR A 313 15.29 3.46 -15.97
C THR A 313 15.46 4.59 -17.00
N ASP A 314 14.39 5.34 -17.30
CA ASP A 314 14.41 6.49 -18.21
C ASP A 314 15.28 7.64 -17.67
N SER A 315 15.38 7.76 -16.34
CA SER A 315 16.23 8.75 -15.67
C SER A 315 17.67 8.27 -15.41
N GLY A 316 18.00 7.03 -15.78
CA GLY A 316 19.31 6.41 -15.55
C GLY A 316 19.63 6.20 -14.06
N LYS A 317 18.61 5.97 -13.24
CA LYS A 317 18.72 5.68 -11.81
C LYS A 317 18.26 4.26 -11.52
N ASP A 318 18.78 3.67 -10.44
CA ASP A 318 18.29 2.39 -9.94
C ASP A 318 17.06 2.60 -9.07
N PHE A 319 16.06 1.74 -9.21
CA PHE A 319 14.93 1.70 -8.28
C PHE A 319 15.29 0.87 -7.05
N VAL A 320 15.33 1.52 -5.88
CA VAL A 320 15.76 0.91 -4.62
C VAL A 320 14.58 0.72 -3.68
N ILE A 321 14.35 -0.51 -3.24
CA ILE A 321 13.42 -0.83 -2.16
C ILE A 321 14.21 -1.13 -0.90
N ASN A 322 13.97 -0.33 0.15
CA ASN A 322 14.56 -0.55 1.46
C ASN A 322 13.52 -1.19 2.39
N ALA A 323 13.89 -2.32 2.99
CA ALA A 323 13.10 -2.97 4.00
C ALA A 323 13.94 -3.26 5.24
N SER A 324 13.38 -3.00 6.43
CA SER A 324 14.11 -3.23 7.68
C SER A 324 13.28 -3.96 8.72
N VAL A 325 13.94 -4.85 9.45
CA VAL A 325 13.38 -5.55 10.60
C VAL A 325 14.26 -5.34 11.83
N SER A 326 13.65 -4.93 12.95
CA SER A 326 14.37 -4.79 14.23
C SER A 326 14.16 -5.96 15.20
N GLY A 327 13.16 -6.82 14.95
CA GLY A 327 12.96 -8.09 15.65
C GLY A 327 13.72 -9.26 14.99
N ASN A 328 13.35 -10.50 15.35
CA ASN A 328 13.92 -11.71 14.74
C ASN A 328 13.23 -12.10 13.42
N GLY A 329 12.46 -11.18 12.83
CA GLY A 329 11.67 -11.43 11.63
C GLY A 329 12.49 -11.44 10.34
N THR A 330 11.81 -11.21 9.22
CA THR A 330 12.45 -11.15 7.89
C THR A 330 12.31 -9.75 7.30
N ALA A 331 13.39 -9.12 6.84
CA ALA A 331 13.25 -7.80 6.19
C ALA A 331 12.65 -7.94 4.78
N ILE A 332 13.18 -8.81 3.93
CA ILE A 332 12.63 -9.07 2.59
C ILE A 332 12.39 -10.56 2.42
N LYS A 333 11.20 -10.94 1.95
CA LYS A 333 10.89 -12.30 1.52
C LYS A 333 10.43 -12.30 0.08
N THR A 334 11.04 -13.12 -0.77
CA THR A 334 10.56 -13.39 -2.12
C THR A 334 9.89 -14.75 -2.17
N GLN A 335 8.82 -14.87 -2.96
CA GLN A 335 8.11 -16.12 -3.20
C GLN A 335 7.35 -16.07 -4.53
N GLY A 336 6.91 -17.23 -5.01
CA GLY A 336 6.26 -17.32 -6.32
C GLY A 336 7.25 -17.06 -7.46
N SER A 337 6.79 -16.57 -8.61
CA SER A 337 7.66 -16.19 -9.73
C SER A 337 7.69 -14.68 -9.90
N SER A 338 8.78 -14.03 -9.51
CA SER A 338 8.91 -12.57 -9.52
C SER A 338 9.96 -12.12 -10.53
N GLN A 339 9.58 -11.15 -11.36
CA GLN A 339 10.44 -10.52 -12.38
C GLN A 339 10.68 -9.07 -11.96
N LEU A 340 11.94 -8.73 -11.68
CA LEU A 340 12.30 -7.41 -11.19
C LEU A 340 13.15 -6.73 -12.26
N ASP A 341 12.67 -5.62 -12.83
CA ASP A 341 13.39 -4.91 -13.89
C ASP A 341 14.51 -4.04 -13.28
N GLU A 342 15.63 -4.68 -12.95
CA GLU A 342 16.82 -4.06 -12.34
C GLU A 342 16.55 -3.43 -10.95
N VAL A 343 15.58 -3.97 -10.22
CA VAL A 343 15.26 -3.49 -8.87
C VAL A 343 16.36 -3.86 -7.88
N VAL A 344 16.79 -2.88 -7.09
CA VAL A 344 17.69 -3.08 -5.96
C VAL A 344 16.87 -3.35 -4.70
N LEU A 345 17.06 -4.53 -4.10
CA LEU A 345 16.43 -4.94 -2.86
C LEU A 345 17.42 -4.87 -1.71
N ASN A 346 17.20 -3.95 -0.77
CA ASN A 346 18.04 -3.78 0.41
C ASN A 346 17.30 -4.20 1.68
N GLY A 347 17.62 -5.39 2.19
CA GLY A 347 17.11 -5.92 3.45
C GLY A 347 18.08 -5.66 4.60
N ASN A 348 17.58 -5.13 5.72
CA ASN A 348 18.37 -4.92 6.93
C ASN A 348 17.71 -5.57 8.16
N ALA A 349 18.42 -6.47 8.86
CA ALA A 349 17.94 -7.16 10.06
C ALA A 349 18.86 -6.88 11.26
N THR A 350 18.39 -6.11 12.24
CA THR A 350 19.20 -5.69 13.39
C THR A 350 18.87 -6.41 14.70
N GLY A 351 17.99 -7.41 14.64
CA GLY A 351 17.54 -8.16 15.80
C GLY A 351 17.88 -9.65 15.74
N GLY A 352 18.88 -10.05 14.94
CA GLY A 352 19.21 -11.46 14.72
C GLY A 352 18.31 -12.22 13.73
N GLY A 353 17.42 -11.51 13.03
CA GLY A 353 16.51 -12.07 12.01
C GLY A 353 17.17 -12.41 10.67
N THR A 354 16.35 -12.67 9.65
CA THR A 354 16.83 -12.85 8.27
C THR A 354 16.70 -11.54 7.49
N ALA A 355 17.78 -11.01 6.89
CA ALA A 355 17.66 -9.76 6.15
C ALA A 355 16.94 -9.97 4.80
N VAL A 356 17.30 -11.02 4.06
CA VAL A 356 16.59 -11.43 2.85
C VAL A 356 16.38 -12.94 2.82
N GLU A 357 15.14 -13.38 2.69
CA GLU A 357 14.75 -14.76 2.40
C GLU A 357 14.39 -14.88 0.91
N LEU A 358 15.18 -15.67 0.17
CA LEU A 358 14.95 -15.98 -1.24
C LEU A 358 14.19 -17.29 -1.38
N GLY A 359 13.00 -17.22 -1.97
CA GLY A 359 12.13 -18.35 -2.27
C GLY A 359 11.44 -18.15 -3.61
N GLY A 360 11.01 -19.25 -4.24
CA GLY A 360 10.44 -19.19 -5.60
C GLY A 360 11.46 -18.73 -6.65
N GLN A 361 11.01 -18.24 -7.80
CA GLN A 361 11.87 -17.75 -8.88
C GLN A 361 12.04 -16.24 -8.79
N VAL A 362 13.28 -15.75 -8.85
CA VAL A 362 13.64 -14.33 -8.86
C VAL A 362 14.60 -14.06 -10.00
N SER A 363 14.26 -13.09 -10.85
CA SER A 363 15.11 -12.64 -11.96
C SER A 363 15.28 -11.13 -11.99
N GLY A 364 16.44 -10.66 -12.46
CA GLY A 364 16.72 -9.23 -12.70
C GLY A 364 16.93 -8.37 -11.45
N ALA A 365 17.23 -8.98 -10.31
CA ALA A 365 17.34 -8.29 -9.03
C ALA A 365 18.79 -8.09 -8.57
N ASN A 366 19.08 -6.92 -7.98
CA ASN A 366 20.30 -6.69 -7.20
C ASN A 366 19.94 -6.74 -5.71
N ILE A 367 20.35 -7.80 -5.03
CA ILE A 367 19.88 -8.11 -3.68
C ILE A 367 21.00 -7.92 -2.68
N THR A 368 20.78 -7.08 -1.68
CA THR A 368 21.69 -6.89 -0.55
C THR A 368 20.97 -7.19 0.76
N GLY A 369 21.48 -8.15 1.52
CA GLY A 369 21.05 -8.44 2.88
C GLY A 369 22.13 -8.05 3.89
N THR A 370 21.75 -7.31 4.92
CA THR A 370 22.64 -6.94 6.03
C THR A 370 22.04 -7.41 7.35
N SER A 371 22.79 -8.14 8.16
CA SER A 371 22.35 -8.61 9.47
C SER A 371 23.42 -8.40 10.55
N ASP A 372 23.02 -8.17 11.79
CA ASP A 372 23.93 -8.09 12.93
C ASP A 372 24.44 -9.49 13.35
N SER A 373 23.53 -10.41 13.66
CA SER A 373 23.84 -11.72 14.24
C SER A 373 23.05 -12.86 13.61
N GLY A 374 22.14 -12.54 12.69
CA GLY A 374 21.27 -13.50 12.02
C GLY A 374 21.81 -13.97 10.66
N THR A 375 20.89 -14.22 9.74
CA THR A 375 21.25 -14.62 8.37
C THR A 375 21.03 -13.44 7.43
N ALA A 376 22.06 -12.97 6.76
CA ALA A 376 21.91 -11.82 5.88
C ALA A 376 21.10 -12.18 4.63
N VAL A 377 21.47 -13.27 3.94
CA VAL A 377 20.64 -13.83 2.86
C VAL A 377 20.43 -15.32 3.07
N ARG A 378 19.18 -15.79 3.00
CA ARG A 378 18.82 -17.21 3.09
C ARG A 378 18.07 -17.65 1.84
N VAL A 379 18.66 -18.57 1.09
CA VAL A 379 18.06 -19.23 -0.08
C VAL A 379 17.38 -20.51 0.38
N THR A 380 16.06 -20.58 0.14
CA THR A 380 15.18 -21.64 0.65
C THR A 380 14.83 -22.68 -0.44
N ASP A 381 14.02 -23.67 -0.08
CA ASP A 381 13.69 -24.78 -0.98
C ASP A 381 12.86 -24.33 -2.18
N GLY A 382 13.25 -24.77 -3.37
CA GLY A 382 12.63 -24.38 -4.64
C GLY A 382 13.02 -22.99 -5.13
N ALA A 383 13.99 -22.33 -4.49
CA ALA A 383 14.46 -21.03 -4.94
C ALA A 383 15.24 -21.15 -6.26
N GLY A 384 14.86 -20.37 -7.26
CA GLY A 384 15.59 -20.19 -8.51
C GLY A 384 16.02 -18.74 -8.63
N VAL A 385 17.31 -18.52 -8.84
CA VAL A 385 17.88 -17.18 -9.03
C VAL A 385 18.45 -17.13 -10.44
N ASP A 386 17.98 -16.17 -11.23
CA ASP A 386 18.37 -16.00 -12.63
C ASP A 386 18.87 -14.57 -12.89
N GLY A 387 20.08 -14.44 -13.42
CA GLY A 387 20.67 -13.14 -13.78
C GLY A 387 20.68 -12.11 -12.65
N SER A 388 20.83 -12.54 -11.40
CA SER A 388 20.73 -11.67 -10.22
C SER A 388 22.03 -11.70 -9.40
N ALA A 389 22.42 -10.56 -8.84
CA ALA A 389 23.55 -10.46 -7.92
C ALA A 389 23.04 -10.44 -6.47
N VAL A 390 23.50 -11.38 -5.65
CA VAL A 390 23.04 -11.56 -4.28
C VAL A 390 24.22 -11.39 -3.32
N LYS A 391 24.13 -10.40 -2.43
CA LYS A 391 25.19 -10.06 -1.46
C LYS A 391 24.64 -10.06 -0.05
N GLY A 392 25.22 -10.89 0.80
CA GLY A 392 24.91 -10.96 2.22
C GLY A 392 26.08 -10.50 3.08
N HIS A 393 25.81 -9.70 4.10
CA HIS A 393 26.76 -9.36 5.15
C HIS A 393 26.16 -9.62 6.52
N SER A 394 26.82 -10.42 7.35
CA SER A 394 26.45 -10.58 8.76
C SER A 394 27.61 -10.32 9.70
N ASP A 395 27.46 -9.53 10.77
CA ASP A 395 28.59 -9.28 11.67
C ASP A 395 29.06 -10.59 12.33
N SER A 396 28.16 -11.31 13.00
CA SER A 396 28.48 -12.53 13.75
C SER A 396 27.72 -13.78 13.31
N GLY A 397 26.78 -13.63 12.38
CA GLY A 397 25.92 -14.71 11.90
C GLY A 397 26.37 -15.32 10.57
N THR A 398 25.42 -15.62 9.69
CA THR A 398 25.73 -16.18 8.36
C THR A 398 25.50 -15.14 7.29
N GLY A 399 26.52 -14.83 6.48
CA GLY A 399 26.40 -13.89 5.37
C GLY A 399 25.40 -14.40 4.32
N LEU A 400 25.63 -15.60 3.81
CA LEU A 400 24.75 -16.27 2.85
C LEU A 400 24.49 -17.72 3.27
N GLN A 401 23.24 -18.15 3.31
CA GLN A 401 22.86 -19.54 3.60
C GLN A 401 22.02 -20.12 2.46
N VAL A 402 22.41 -21.26 1.92
CA VAL A 402 21.59 -22.10 1.04
C VAL A 402 21.15 -23.32 1.82
N SER A 403 19.91 -23.31 2.31
CA SER A 403 19.38 -24.37 3.19
C SER A 403 18.38 -25.32 2.52
N GLY A 404 17.83 -24.96 1.36
CA GLY A 404 16.93 -25.80 0.57
C GLY A 404 17.52 -26.27 -0.76
N ASN A 405 16.68 -26.80 -1.66
CA ASN A 405 17.08 -27.08 -3.04
C ASN A 405 17.01 -25.78 -3.87
N ALA A 406 18.18 -25.22 -4.20
CA ALA A 406 18.32 -23.99 -4.95
C ALA A 406 18.87 -24.24 -6.36
N SER A 407 18.41 -23.44 -7.33
CA SER A 407 18.91 -23.40 -8.70
C SER A 407 19.48 -22.02 -9.01
N LEU A 408 20.70 -21.94 -9.52
CA LEU A 408 21.31 -20.70 -9.99
C LEU A 408 21.54 -20.76 -11.49
N ASN A 409 21.18 -19.68 -12.18
CA ASN A 409 21.49 -19.47 -13.59
C ASN A 409 22.10 -18.07 -13.72
N ASN A 410 23.31 -17.99 -14.28
CA ASN A 410 24.07 -16.76 -14.46
C ASN A 410 24.01 -15.83 -13.22
N SER A 411 24.18 -16.39 -12.01
CA SER A 411 23.95 -15.68 -10.75
C SER A 411 25.16 -15.76 -9.81
N ASP A 412 25.50 -14.61 -9.23
CA ASP A 412 26.61 -14.46 -8.28
C ASP A 412 26.05 -14.33 -6.87
N LEU A 413 26.36 -15.31 -6.02
CA LEU A 413 25.93 -15.37 -4.63
C LEU A 413 27.14 -15.18 -3.70
N SER A 414 27.20 -14.04 -3.00
CA SER A 414 28.31 -13.71 -2.10
C SER A 414 27.84 -13.50 -0.67
N GLY A 415 28.43 -14.23 0.27
CA GLY A 415 28.23 -14.03 1.70
C GLY A 415 29.51 -13.56 2.38
N THR A 416 29.40 -12.56 3.25
CA THR A 416 30.49 -12.04 4.07
C THR A 416 30.10 -12.03 5.54
N THR A 417 31.09 -12.21 6.40
CA THR A 417 30.91 -12.08 7.84
C THR A 417 32.13 -11.48 8.52
N GLN A 418 31.97 -10.97 9.75
CA GLN A 418 33.11 -10.66 10.60
C GLN A 418 33.61 -11.94 11.29
N THR A 419 32.81 -12.51 12.19
CA THR A 419 33.23 -13.65 13.05
C THR A 419 32.42 -14.93 12.85
N GLY A 420 31.40 -14.94 11.99
CA GLY A 420 30.51 -16.08 11.77
C GLY A 420 30.88 -16.95 10.56
N THR A 421 29.89 -17.30 9.73
CA THR A 421 30.12 -18.03 8.46
C THR A 421 29.85 -17.12 7.26
N GLY A 422 30.82 -16.98 6.35
CA GLY A 422 30.67 -16.16 5.14
C GLY A 422 29.53 -16.70 4.27
N ALA A 423 29.68 -17.93 3.77
CA ALA A 423 28.62 -18.66 3.09
C ALA A 423 28.46 -20.09 3.61
N ALA A 424 27.23 -20.59 3.70
CA ALA A 424 26.91 -21.94 4.13
C ALA A 424 25.98 -22.62 3.12
N VAL A 425 26.37 -23.79 2.61
CA VAL A 425 25.53 -24.63 1.75
C VAL A 425 25.17 -25.90 2.52
N THR A 426 23.99 -25.91 3.14
CA THR A 426 23.47 -27.07 3.91
C THR A 426 22.37 -27.83 3.17
N GLY A 427 21.87 -27.28 2.06
CA GLY A 427 20.87 -27.90 1.19
C GLY A 427 21.48 -28.51 -0.09
N SER A 428 20.71 -28.49 -1.18
CA SER A 428 21.20 -28.89 -2.50
C SER A 428 21.29 -27.68 -3.41
N LEU A 429 22.46 -27.42 -3.96
CA LEU A 429 22.70 -26.34 -4.90
C LEU A 429 22.94 -26.94 -6.29
N THR A 430 22.13 -26.55 -7.26
CA THR A 430 22.37 -26.79 -8.69
C THR A 430 22.65 -25.46 -9.36
N ALA A 431 23.72 -25.38 -10.13
CA ALA A 431 24.12 -24.14 -10.78
C ALA A 431 24.70 -24.42 -12.16
N ASP A 432 24.65 -23.44 -13.05
CA ASP A 432 25.45 -23.46 -14.27
C ASP A 432 26.91 -23.07 -13.99
N THR A 433 27.77 -23.26 -15.00
CA THR A 433 29.21 -22.97 -14.91
C THR A 433 29.53 -21.47 -14.84
N SER A 434 28.56 -20.59 -15.06
CA SER A 434 28.71 -19.13 -14.91
C SER A 434 28.32 -18.65 -13.51
N SER A 435 27.71 -19.51 -12.69
CA SER A 435 27.22 -19.16 -11.37
C SER A 435 28.22 -19.54 -10.29
N GLN A 436 28.29 -18.70 -9.25
CA GLN A 436 29.30 -18.84 -8.21
C GLN A 436 28.72 -18.60 -6.82
N VAL A 437 29.33 -19.26 -5.83
CA VAL A 437 29.10 -19.01 -4.41
C VAL A 437 30.41 -18.60 -3.76
N THR A 438 30.45 -17.39 -3.20
CA THR A 438 31.63 -16.88 -2.48
C THR A 438 31.32 -16.66 -1.01
N GLY A 439 32.22 -17.06 -0.13
CA GLY A 439 32.11 -16.88 1.32
C GLY A 439 33.37 -16.27 1.89
N SER A 440 33.25 -15.16 2.63
CA SER A 440 34.40 -14.51 3.27
C SER A 440 34.17 -14.25 4.76
N ALA A 441 35.11 -14.64 5.61
CA ALA A 441 35.18 -14.25 7.02
C ALA A 441 36.33 -13.27 7.25
N THR A 442 36.00 -12.05 7.69
CA THR A 442 36.94 -10.92 7.70
C THR A 442 37.67 -10.72 9.03
N GLN A 443 37.21 -11.34 10.13
CA GLN A 443 37.83 -11.27 11.46
C GLN A 443 38.11 -12.67 12.02
N ASP A 444 38.77 -12.70 13.18
CA ASP A 444 39.23 -13.94 13.78
C ASP A 444 38.07 -14.85 14.24
N GLY A 445 38.22 -16.15 13.94
CA GLY A 445 37.28 -17.20 14.37
C GLY A 445 36.13 -17.50 13.42
N GLY A 446 36.05 -16.81 12.28
CA GLY A 446 35.04 -17.08 11.25
C GLY A 446 35.43 -18.18 10.27
N THR A 447 34.46 -18.66 9.49
CA THR A 447 34.68 -19.63 8.39
C THR A 447 34.26 -18.98 7.08
N GLY A 448 35.08 -19.12 6.02
CA GLY A 448 34.77 -18.56 4.71
C GLY A 448 33.53 -19.21 4.11
N VAL A 449 33.66 -20.48 3.72
CA VAL A 449 32.55 -21.31 3.24
C VAL A 449 32.41 -22.58 4.08
N THR A 450 31.18 -22.94 4.46
CA THR A 450 30.85 -24.29 4.95
C THR A 450 29.98 -25.01 3.93
N VAL A 451 30.33 -26.24 3.56
CA VAL A 451 29.47 -27.13 2.77
C VAL A 451 29.12 -28.35 3.62
N ASP A 452 27.82 -28.56 3.81
CA ASP A 452 27.19 -29.68 4.52
C ASP A 452 25.95 -30.14 3.75
N GLY A 453 26.13 -30.33 2.45
CA GLY A 453 25.06 -30.48 1.49
C GLY A 453 25.55 -30.99 0.14
N SER A 454 24.79 -30.76 -0.93
CA SER A 454 25.20 -31.11 -2.29
C SER A 454 25.41 -29.88 -3.16
N VAL A 455 26.45 -29.89 -4.00
CA VAL A 455 26.74 -28.84 -4.98
C VAL A 455 26.95 -29.46 -6.35
N THR A 456 26.23 -28.96 -7.35
CA THR A 456 26.33 -29.38 -8.76
C THR A 456 26.59 -28.17 -9.66
N GLY A 457 27.70 -28.17 -10.40
CA GLY A 457 27.99 -27.19 -11.47
C GLY A 457 28.50 -25.79 -11.07
N ALA A 458 28.53 -25.46 -9.77
CA ALA A 458 28.96 -24.13 -9.26
C ALA A 458 30.46 -24.04 -8.97
N THR A 459 31.02 -22.82 -9.04
CA THR A 459 32.30 -22.48 -8.40
C THR A 459 32.06 -22.03 -6.96
N VAL A 460 32.82 -22.58 -6.01
CA VAL A 460 32.73 -22.26 -4.58
C VAL A 460 34.05 -21.65 -4.13
N THR A 461 34.08 -20.39 -3.74
CA THR A 461 35.31 -19.72 -3.26
C THR A 461 35.17 -19.31 -1.80
N GLY A 462 36.12 -19.73 -0.96
CA GLY A 462 36.17 -19.37 0.45
C GLY A 462 37.41 -18.57 0.83
N ASP A 463 37.24 -17.54 1.65
CA ASP A 463 38.31 -16.76 2.26
C ASP A 463 38.05 -16.59 3.76
N ALA A 464 39.10 -16.68 4.58
CA ALA A 464 39.00 -16.47 6.03
C ALA A 464 40.30 -15.85 6.57
N THR A 465 40.17 -14.76 7.34
CA THR A 465 41.30 -14.14 8.06
C THR A 465 41.94 -15.13 9.04
N SER A 466 41.12 -15.84 9.81
CA SER A 466 41.55 -17.03 10.56
C SER A 466 40.38 -18.02 10.71
N GLY A 467 40.68 -19.32 10.64
CA GLY A 467 39.68 -20.39 10.55
C GLY A 467 39.81 -21.19 9.26
N ASP A 468 38.76 -21.93 8.89
CA ASP A 468 38.73 -22.66 7.62
C ASP A 468 38.24 -21.73 6.50
N ALA A 469 39.05 -21.59 5.44
CA ALA A 469 38.62 -20.87 4.24
C ALA A 469 37.44 -21.61 3.57
N VAL A 470 37.56 -22.94 3.44
CA VAL A 470 36.48 -23.84 3.03
C VAL A 470 36.45 -25.04 3.97
N ARG A 471 35.29 -25.29 4.59
CA ARG A 471 35.03 -26.43 5.47
C ARG A 471 33.98 -27.34 4.83
N ILE A 472 34.34 -28.60 4.62
CA ILE A 472 33.46 -29.61 4.02
C ILE A 472 33.09 -30.64 5.08
N ALA A 473 31.80 -30.80 5.35
CA ALA A 473 31.29 -31.77 6.32
C ALA A 473 31.20 -33.18 5.74
N ASP A 474 31.26 -34.18 6.62
CA ASP A 474 31.12 -35.58 6.25
C ASP A 474 29.77 -35.84 5.57
N GLY A 475 29.80 -36.44 4.37
CA GLY A 475 28.60 -36.73 3.58
C GLY A 475 28.24 -35.66 2.55
N SER A 476 29.01 -34.57 2.47
CA SER A 476 28.86 -33.58 1.39
C SER A 476 29.11 -34.19 0.01
N GLN A 477 28.36 -33.74 -1.00
CA GLN A 477 28.41 -34.27 -2.37
C GLN A 477 28.75 -33.18 -3.38
N PHE A 478 29.70 -33.44 -4.28
CA PHE A 478 30.11 -32.50 -5.32
C PHE A 478 30.04 -33.17 -6.69
N THR A 479 29.32 -32.56 -7.63
CA THR A 479 29.20 -33.05 -9.01
C THR A 479 29.51 -31.94 -9.99
N GLY A 480 30.70 -31.96 -10.60
CA GLY A 480 31.11 -30.92 -11.55
C GLY A 480 31.21 -29.52 -10.92
N ALA A 481 31.45 -29.45 -9.61
CA ALA A 481 31.72 -28.21 -8.89
C ALA A 481 33.24 -27.95 -8.83
N ASP A 482 33.63 -26.68 -8.85
CA ASP A 482 35.01 -26.21 -8.62
C ASP A 482 35.09 -25.59 -7.21
N ILE A 483 36.09 -25.94 -6.40
CA ILE A 483 36.21 -25.54 -4.98
C ILE A 483 37.61 -25.01 -4.68
#